data_AF-A0A060YW12-F1
#
_entry.id   AF-A0A060YW12-F1
#
_cell.length_a   1.000
_cell.length_b   1.000
_cell.length_c   1.000
_cell.angle_alpha   90.00
_cell.angle_beta   90.00
_cell.angle_gamma   90.00
#
_symmetry.space_group_name_H-M   'P 1'
#
loop_
_entity.id
_entity.type
_entity.pdbx_description
1 polymer ?
#
loop_
_entity_poly.entity_id
_entity_poly.type
_entity_poly.pdbx_seq_one_letter_code
_entity_poly.pdbx_strand_id
1 'polypeptide(L)'
;MFLENLVSAFSVGIDQTRIGLAQYSGDPRIEWHLNAFTTKDAVLDAVKNLPYKGGNTLTGLALTYILENSFKPESGSRSGVPKVGILITDGKSQDDVIPPAQSLRDAGIELFAIGRTQGLVVLIVV
;
A
#
# COMPACT_ATOMS: atom_id res chain seq x y z
N MET A 1 -0.53 12.13 10.52
CA MET A 1 0.60 11.85 11.44
C MET A 1 1.34 10.53 11.15
N PHE A 2 0.74 9.33 11.20
CA PHE A 2 1.53 8.09 10.99
C PHE A 2 1.98 7.87 9.54
N LEU A 3 1.03 7.93 8.58
CA LEU A 3 1.36 7.75 7.16
C LEU A 3 2.35 8.82 6.68
N GLU A 4 2.17 10.08 7.12
CA GLU A 4 3.11 11.17 6.82
C GLU A 4 4.52 10.88 7.36
N ASN A 5 4.65 10.39 8.60
CA ASN A 5 5.95 10.02 9.17
C ASN A 5 6.59 8.85 8.42
N LEU A 6 5.78 7.86 8.03
CA LEU A 6 6.23 6.71 7.25
C LEU A 6 6.74 7.15 5.87
N VAL A 7 5.97 7.96 5.14
CA VAL A 7 6.40 8.55 3.85
C VAL A 7 7.66 9.40 4.01
N SER A 8 7.75 10.18 5.10
CA SER A 8 8.89 11.06 5.35
C SER A 8 10.21 10.29 5.51
N ALA A 9 10.16 9.04 5.97
CA ALA A 9 11.32 8.18 6.13
C ALA A 9 11.95 7.71 4.80
N PHE A 10 11.22 7.78 3.69
CA PHE A 10 11.71 7.37 2.37
C PHE A 10 12.27 8.55 1.56
N SER A 11 13.24 8.28 0.69
CA SER A 11 13.67 9.24 -0.33
C SER A 11 12.81 9.07 -1.59
N VAL A 12 11.80 9.93 -1.75
CA VAL A 12 10.81 9.84 -2.84
C VAL A 12 11.30 10.63 -4.06
N GLY A 13 11.25 10.00 -5.22
CA GLY A 13 11.69 10.61 -6.48
C GLY A 13 11.45 9.70 -7.68
N ILE A 14 11.58 10.25 -8.89
CA ILE A 14 11.33 9.50 -10.14
C ILE A 14 12.23 8.26 -10.29
N ASP A 15 13.49 8.38 -9.88
CA ASP A 15 14.48 7.29 -9.88
C ASP A 15 14.74 6.71 -8.49
N GLN A 16 14.12 7.28 -7.46
CA GLN A 16 14.22 6.81 -6.07
C GLN A 16 12.99 5.97 -5.70
N THR A 17 12.55 6.02 -4.45
CA THR A 17 11.33 5.35 -4.01
C THR A 17 10.11 5.96 -4.67
N ARG A 18 9.19 5.11 -5.13
CA ARG A 18 7.88 5.47 -5.66
C ARG A 18 6.81 4.96 -4.72
N ILE A 19 5.82 5.79 -4.39
CA ILE A 19 4.83 5.43 -3.37
C ILE A 19 3.45 5.34 -4.01
N GLY A 20 2.91 4.12 -4.03
CA GLY A 20 1.51 3.85 -4.32
C GLY A 20 0.73 3.64 -3.03
N LEU A 21 -0.57 3.95 -3.05
CA LEU A 21 -1.44 3.76 -1.91
C LEU A 21 -2.76 3.13 -2.34
N ALA A 22 -3.11 2.05 -1.64
CA ALA A 22 -4.43 1.45 -1.71
C ALA A 22 -5.11 1.52 -0.35
N GLN A 23 -6.36 1.94 -0.33
CA GLN A 23 -7.23 1.80 0.84
C GLN A 23 -8.09 0.57 0.67
N TYR A 24 -8.30 -0.17 1.76
CA TYR A 24 -9.21 -1.30 1.71
C TYR A 24 -10.13 -1.35 2.92
N SER A 25 -11.32 -1.85 2.67
CA SER A 25 -12.24 -2.28 3.71
C SER A 25 -12.96 -3.55 3.25
N GLY A 26 -14.24 -3.45 2.88
CA GLY A 26 -14.95 -4.47 2.11
C GLY A 26 -14.67 -4.40 0.60
N ASP A 27 -14.14 -3.27 0.13
CA ASP A 27 -13.85 -3.00 -1.28
C ASP A 27 -12.48 -2.32 -1.39
N PRO A 28 -11.44 -2.99 -1.90
CA PRO A 28 -10.13 -2.38 -2.11
C PRO A 28 -10.16 -1.34 -3.24
N ARG A 29 -9.46 -0.22 -3.06
CA ARG A 29 -9.33 0.84 -4.07
C ARG A 29 -7.91 1.35 -4.11
N ILE A 30 -7.39 1.57 -5.32
CA ILE A 30 -6.19 2.38 -5.53
C ILE A 30 -6.56 3.85 -5.37
N GLU A 31 -5.91 4.53 -4.43
CA GLU A 31 -6.01 5.99 -4.28
C GLU A 31 -5.03 6.67 -5.24
N TRP A 32 -3.84 6.09 -5.39
CA TRP A 32 -2.89 6.45 -6.44
C TRP A 32 -1.87 5.34 -6.72
N HIS A 33 -1.40 5.28 -7.95
CA HIS A 33 -0.37 4.34 -8.41
C HIS A 33 1.06 4.82 -8.09
N LEU A 34 2.06 3.95 -8.24
CA LEU A 34 3.48 4.24 -7.95
C LEU A 34 4.02 5.41 -8.80
N ASN A 35 3.50 5.60 -10.00
CA ASN A 35 3.90 6.68 -10.92
C ASN A 35 3.10 7.98 -10.76
N ALA A 36 2.21 8.09 -9.77
CA ALA A 36 1.36 9.27 -9.61
C ALA A 36 2.12 10.51 -9.15
N PHE A 37 3.17 10.33 -8.34
CA PHE A 37 3.92 11.44 -7.75
C PHE A 37 5.43 11.25 -7.95
N THR A 38 6.13 12.37 -8.19
CA THR A 38 7.57 12.39 -8.40
C THR A 38 8.33 13.11 -7.29
N THR A 39 7.63 13.66 -6.28
CA THR A 39 8.24 14.39 -5.15
C THR A 39 7.63 13.94 -3.83
N LYS A 40 8.43 14.00 -2.76
CA LYS A 40 7.98 13.71 -1.40
C LYS A 40 6.83 14.59 -0.97
N ASP A 41 6.92 15.90 -1.23
CA ASP A 41 5.91 16.88 -0.82
C ASP A 41 4.54 16.58 -1.44
N ALA A 42 4.51 16.17 -2.71
CA ALA A 42 3.26 15.79 -3.37
C ALA A 42 2.62 14.54 -2.74
N VAL A 43 3.41 13.53 -2.37
CA VAL A 43 2.90 12.36 -1.64
C VAL A 43 2.39 12.75 -0.26
N LEU A 44 3.13 13.60 0.47
CA LEU A 44 2.72 14.06 1.79
C LEU A 44 1.40 14.84 1.73
N ASP A 45 1.23 15.70 0.74
CA ASP A 45 -0.01 16.45 0.55
C ASP A 45 -1.18 15.56 0.12
N ALA A 46 -0.94 14.53 -0.70
CA ALA A 46 -1.94 13.52 -1.02
C ALA A 46 -2.38 12.73 0.23
N VAL A 47 -1.43 12.33 1.08
CA VAL A 47 -1.70 11.61 2.34
C VAL A 47 -2.50 12.48 3.31
N LYS A 48 -2.20 13.78 3.44
CA LYS A 48 -2.95 14.70 4.32
C LYS A 48 -4.42 14.84 3.93
N ASN A 49 -4.71 14.75 2.62
CA ASN A 49 -6.05 14.91 2.07
C ASN A 49 -6.78 13.57 1.86
N LEU A 50 -6.19 12.46 2.30
CA LEU A 50 -6.73 11.13 2.08
C LEU A 50 -8.01 10.91 2.92
N PRO A 51 -9.18 10.67 2.30
CA PRO A 51 -10.41 10.42 3.03
C PRO A 51 -10.36 9.06 3.75
N TYR A 52 -11.02 8.96 4.90
CA TYR A 52 -11.15 7.68 5.60
C TYR A 52 -12.24 6.82 4.95
N LYS A 53 -11.91 5.59 4.54
CA LYS A 53 -12.86 4.69 3.84
C LYS A 53 -13.81 3.93 4.78
N GLY A 54 -13.42 3.61 6.02
CA GLY A 54 -14.24 2.85 6.97
C GLY A 54 -14.76 1.49 6.46
N GLY A 55 -15.40 0.69 7.32
CA GLY A 55 -16.05 -0.58 6.94
C GLY A 55 -15.31 -1.85 7.39
N ASN A 56 -15.69 -3.00 6.80
CA ASN A 56 -15.12 -4.32 7.12
C ASN A 56 -13.63 -4.41 6.82
N THR A 57 -12.97 -5.46 7.30
CA THR A 57 -11.53 -5.68 7.07
C THR A 57 -11.33 -6.95 6.24
N LEU A 58 -11.37 -6.85 4.91
CA LEU A 58 -11.08 -7.95 3.97
C LEU A 58 -9.63 -7.82 3.47
N THR A 59 -8.68 -8.21 4.32
CA THR A 59 -7.25 -8.08 4.05
C THR A 59 -6.78 -9.05 2.96
N GLY A 60 -7.30 -10.28 2.93
CA GLY A 60 -6.96 -11.24 1.89
C GLY A 60 -7.31 -10.70 0.50
N LEU A 61 -8.53 -10.17 0.35
CA LEU A 61 -8.98 -9.51 -0.87
C LEU A 61 -8.09 -8.32 -1.25
N ALA A 62 -7.69 -7.49 -0.28
CA ALA A 62 -6.82 -6.36 -0.53
C ALA A 62 -5.42 -6.77 -1.02
N LEU A 63 -4.84 -7.82 -0.44
CA LEU A 63 -3.55 -8.36 -0.85
C LEU A 63 -3.59 -8.96 -2.27
N THR A 64 -4.70 -9.61 -2.65
CA THR A 64 -4.92 -10.03 -4.04
C THR A 64 -5.01 -8.82 -4.97
N TYR A 65 -5.83 -7.84 -4.60
CA TYR A 65 -6.10 -6.67 -5.43
C TYR A 65 -4.83 -5.88 -5.78
N ILE A 66 -3.95 -5.65 -4.80
CA ILE A 66 -2.70 -4.90 -5.03
C ILE A 66 -1.65 -5.71 -5.79
N LEU A 67 -1.62 -7.04 -5.65
CA LEU A 67 -0.78 -7.90 -6.49
C LEU A 67 -1.18 -7.74 -7.96
N GLU A 68 -2.48 -7.68 -8.22
CA GLU A 68 -3.04 -7.56 -9.56
C GLU A 68 -2.95 -6.14 -10.15
N ASN A 69 -2.94 -5.09 -9.31
CA ASN A 69 -3.14 -3.71 -9.78
C ASN A 69 -2.04 -2.70 -9.41
N SER A 70 -1.15 -3.00 -8.45
CA SER A 70 -0.14 -2.03 -7.97
C SER A 70 1.28 -2.37 -8.39
N PHE A 71 1.63 -3.67 -8.44
CA PHE A 71 2.99 -4.12 -8.79
C PHE A 71 3.20 -4.37 -10.29
N LYS A 72 2.43 -3.65 -11.11
CA LYS A 72 2.44 -3.74 -12.57
C LYS A 72 3.26 -2.61 -13.22
N PRO A 73 3.90 -2.83 -14.38
CA PRO A 73 4.61 -1.78 -15.10
C PRO A 73 3.77 -0.54 -15.41
N GLU A 74 2.52 -0.74 -15.85
CA GLU A 74 1.54 0.32 -16.13
C GLU A 74 1.21 1.18 -14.91
N SER A 75 1.34 0.61 -13.71
CA SER A 75 1.13 1.28 -12.42
C SER A 75 2.41 1.92 -11.87
N GLY A 76 3.51 1.89 -12.62
CA GLY A 76 4.79 2.50 -12.24
C GLY A 76 5.78 1.57 -11.53
N SER A 77 5.48 0.28 -11.41
CA SER A 77 6.42 -0.72 -10.88
C SER A 77 7.59 -0.90 -11.84
N ARG A 78 8.81 -0.99 -11.28
CA ARG A 78 10.05 -1.13 -12.06
C ARG A 78 10.60 -2.55 -11.94
N SER A 79 11.20 -3.04 -13.02
CA SER A 79 12.00 -4.27 -12.98
C SER A 79 13.36 -4.00 -12.34
N GLY A 80 13.94 -5.01 -11.69
CA GLY A 80 15.29 -4.94 -11.13
C GLY A 80 15.44 -4.07 -9.86
N VAL A 81 14.34 -3.60 -9.26
CA VAL A 81 14.34 -2.91 -7.97
C VAL A 81 13.55 -3.71 -6.93
N PRO A 82 13.89 -3.61 -5.63
CA PRO A 82 13.07 -4.18 -4.57
C PRO A 82 11.63 -3.65 -4.62
N LYS A 83 10.67 -4.53 -4.33
CA LYS A 83 9.25 -4.20 -4.25
C LYS A 83 8.78 -4.46 -2.83
N VAL A 84 8.21 -3.46 -2.18
CA VAL A 84 7.77 -3.59 -0.79
C VAL A 84 6.28 -3.29 -0.65
N GLY A 85 5.56 -4.13 0.07
CA GLY A 85 4.21 -3.87 0.56
C GLY A 85 4.24 -3.63 2.07
N ILE A 86 3.64 -2.53 2.53
CA ILE A 86 3.46 -2.23 3.96
C ILE A 86 1.97 -2.22 4.26
N LEU A 87 1.51 -3.28 4.91
CA LEU A 87 0.14 -3.49 5.35
C LEU A 87 -0.09 -2.81 6.70
N ILE A 88 -0.98 -1.84 6.73
CA ILE A 88 -1.43 -1.18 7.97
C ILE A 88 -2.86 -1.61 8.19
N THR A 89 -3.13 -2.23 9.34
CA THR A 89 -4.45 -2.74 9.69
C THR A 89 -4.77 -2.46 11.15
N ASP A 90 -6.05 -2.26 11.46
CA ASP A 90 -6.54 -1.93 12.80
C ASP A 90 -7.25 -3.09 13.51
N GLY A 91 -7.28 -4.27 12.91
CA GLY A 91 -8.03 -5.40 13.45
C GLY A 91 -7.75 -6.73 12.77
N LYS A 92 -8.52 -7.74 13.18
CA LYS A 92 -8.47 -9.08 12.60
C LYS A 92 -9.21 -9.08 11.25
N SER A 93 -8.59 -9.69 10.24
CA SER A 93 -9.26 -9.90 8.95
C SER A 93 -10.46 -10.83 9.08
N GLN A 94 -11.48 -10.60 8.25
CA GLN A 94 -12.67 -11.46 8.14
C GLN A 94 -12.56 -12.52 7.03
N ASP A 95 -11.44 -12.55 6.31
CA ASP A 95 -11.09 -13.48 5.24
C ASP A 95 -9.68 -14.08 5.43
N ASP A 96 -9.35 -15.08 4.62
CA ASP A 96 -8.05 -15.76 4.66
C ASP A 96 -6.94 -14.88 4.08
N VAL A 97 -5.97 -14.53 4.93
CA VAL A 97 -4.86 -13.64 4.57
C VAL A 97 -3.63 -14.41 4.09
N ILE A 98 -3.47 -15.67 4.53
CA ILE A 98 -2.24 -16.44 4.29
C ILE A 98 -2.00 -16.72 2.80
N PRO A 99 -2.96 -17.25 2.01
CA PRO A 99 -2.74 -17.50 0.59
C PRO A 99 -2.34 -16.26 -0.21
N PRO A 100 -3.06 -15.11 -0.16
CA PRO A 100 -2.67 -13.95 -0.96
C PRO A 100 -1.38 -13.28 -0.46
N ALA A 101 -1.08 -13.35 0.84
CA ALA A 101 0.23 -12.92 1.35
C ALA A 101 1.37 -13.79 0.81
N GLN A 102 1.14 -15.09 0.62
CA GLN A 102 2.12 -15.99 0.01
C GLN A 102 2.32 -15.67 -1.47
N SER A 103 1.24 -15.45 -2.22
CA SER A 103 1.32 -15.05 -3.63
C SER A 103 2.16 -13.78 -3.84
N LEU A 104 2.07 -12.80 -2.95
CA LEU A 104 2.91 -11.61 -2.98
C LEU A 104 4.40 -11.95 -2.79
N ARG A 105 4.71 -12.78 -1.78
CA ARG A 105 6.09 -13.22 -1.51
C ARG A 105 6.67 -14.01 -2.67
N ASP A 106 5.89 -14.92 -3.25
CA ASP A 106 6.28 -15.72 -4.41
C ASP A 106 6.51 -14.84 -5.66
N ALA A 107 5.83 -13.70 -5.76
CA ALA A 107 6.06 -12.67 -6.78
C ALA A 107 7.26 -11.75 -6.49
N GLY A 108 8.05 -12.03 -5.45
CA GLY A 108 9.25 -11.28 -5.08
C GLY A 108 8.96 -9.95 -4.36
N ILE A 109 7.79 -9.82 -3.74
CA ILE A 109 7.40 -8.64 -2.96
C ILE A 109 7.66 -8.90 -1.49
N GLU A 110 8.42 -8.01 -0.86
CA GLU A 110 8.65 -8.03 0.59
C GLU A 110 7.44 -7.41 1.30
N LEU A 111 6.79 -8.18 2.18
CA LEU A 111 5.55 -7.77 2.83
C LEU A 111 5.76 -7.56 4.33
N PHE A 112 5.51 -6.34 4.81
CA PHE A 112 5.52 -5.97 6.22
C PHE A 112 4.11 -5.69 6.71
N ALA A 113 3.80 -6.04 7.96
CA ALA A 113 2.51 -5.76 8.58
C ALA A 113 2.68 -4.93 9.85
N ILE A 114 1.87 -3.90 10.00
CA ILE A 114 1.83 -2.97 11.14
C ILE A 114 0.39 -2.93 11.67
N GLY A 115 0.20 -3.47 12.87
CA GLY A 115 -1.08 -3.37 13.59
C GLY A 115 -1.19 -1.99 14.28
N ARG A 116 -2.36 -1.36 14.21
CA ARG A 116 -2.69 -0.13 14.96
C ARG A 116 -4.03 -0.29 15.69
N THR A 117 -4.26 0.54 16.71
CA THR A 117 -5.49 0.45 17.54
C THR A 117 -6.66 1.27 16.98
N GLN A 118 -6.44 2.07 15.92
CA GLN A 118 -7.49 2.89 15.27
C GLN A 118 -7.31 2.96 13.74
N GLY A 119 -8.32 2.45 13.03
CA GLY A 119 -9.13 3.19 12.06
C GLY A 119 -8.43 3.68 10.81
N LEU A 120 -7.45 2.95 10.28
CA LEU A 120 -7.02 3.17 8.90
C LEU A 120 -6.34 1.92 8.36
N VAL A 121 -6.95 1.38 7.32
CA VAL A 121 -6.54 0.13 6.70
C VAL A 121 -5.98 0.46 5.32
N VAL A 122 -4.66 0.50 5.24
CA VAL A 122 -3.90 1.06 4.10
C VAL A 122 -2.78 0.12 3.74
N LEU A 123 -2.60 -0.09 2.44
CA LEU A 123 -1.42 -0.74 1.90
C LEU A 123 -0.56 0.28 1.15
N ILE A 124 0.66 0.46 1.63
CA ILE A 124 1.67 1.27 0.94
C ILE A 124 2.52 0.35 0.07
N VAL A 125 2.71 0.76 -1.16
CA VAL A 125 3.52 0.06 -2.16
C VAL A 125 4.74 0.95 -2.42
N VAL A 126 5.94 0.43 -2.19
CA VAL A 126 7.23 1.15 -2.23
C VAL A 126 8.13 0.60 -3.33
#